data_AF-A0A8H7QFR5-F1
#
_entry.id   AF-A0A8H7QFR5-F1
#
_cell.length_a   1.000
_cell.length_b   1.000
_cell.length_c   1.000
_cell.angle_alpha   90.00
_cell.angle_beta   90.00
_cell.angle_gamma   90.00
#
_symmetry.space_group_name_H-M   'P 1'
#
loop_
_entity.id
_entity.type
_entity.pdbx_description
1 polymer ?
#
loop_
_entity_poly.entity_id
_entity_poly.type
_entity_poly.pdbx_seq_one_letter_code
_entity_poly.pdbx_strand_id
1 'polypeptide(L)'
;MKLIQAWKLIYTNNSDYELKRKLNMEENQNLLKQLGLNAKEGIAADIPEVEPLAKRKRTGTYKRAPSRPKAPTRLSRRSRGESPEEFTELSEIVDENDRVRQLEVAEKRKEEEQKLILNLPESISVPVTLRSIGTTIWSLGELNVGKGRSKSWSSRGCKYKHPYPIGYRATKSHFGNDYTMGISAGAEGQAPVFTVQHKSTIWTGNTPTAPWTEACIKSKSSSTRVSGPLFYGFSDSITMKLIENLDGYNESSLPEED
;
A
#
# COMPACT_ATOMS: atom_id res chain seq x y z
N MET A 1 -37.85 32.64 -53.79
CA MET A 1 -37.06 31.43 -53.46
C MET A 1 -35.76 31.86 -52.78
N LYS A 2 -35.80 31.99 -51.45
CA LYS A 2 -34.69 32.40 -50.57
C LYS A 2 -33.99 31.15 -50.00
N LEU A 3 -32.71 31.31 -49.61
CA LEU A 3 -31.90 30.45 -48.73
C LEU A 3 -31.16 29.25 -49.35
N ILE A 4 -30.10 29.51 -50.13
CA ILE A 4 -29.05 28.50 -50.43
C ILE A 4 -27.63 29.00 -50.03
N GLN A 5 -27.48 30.09 -49.28
CA GLN A 5 -26.14 30.71 -49.12
C GLN A 5 -25.73 31.14 -47.71
N ALA A 6 -26.12 30.39 -46.68
CA ALA A 6 -25.50 30.50 -45.37
C ALA A 6 -25.32 29.08 -44.81
N TRP A 7 -24.29 28.86 -43.99
CA TRP A 7 -23.86 27.57 -43.39
C TRP A 7 -22.71 26.82 -44.07
N LYS A 8 -21.80 27.55 -44.72
CA LYS A 8 -20.43 27.07 -45.00
C LYS A 8 -19.38 27.83 -44.16
N LEU A 9 -19.58 27.83 -42.84
CA LEU A 9 -18.58 28.25 -41.86
C LEU A 9 -18.81 27.46 -40.57
N ILE A 10 -18.42 26.18 -40.60
CA ILE A 10 -18.14 25.44 -39.37
C ILE A 10 -16.84 26.03 -38.84
N TYR A 11 -17.00 27.03 -37.98
CA TYR A 11 -15.94 27.65 -37.21
C TYR A 11 -15.39 26.58 -36.25
N THR A 12 -14.29 25.92 -36.63
CA THR A 12 -13.53 25.08 -35.70
C THR A 12 -12.78 26.00 -34.74
N ASN A 13 -13.48 26.47 -33.70
CA ASN A 13 -12.87 27.04 -32.51
C ASN A 13 -12.17 25.90 -31.75
N ASN A 14 -10.98 25.49 -32.22
CA ASN A 14 -10.04 24.80 -31.34
C ASN A 14 -9.68 25.82 -30.26
N SER A 15 -10.10 25.56 -29.01
CA SER A 15 -9.68 26.34 -27.85
C SER A 15 -8.17 26.58 -27.92
N ASP A 16 -7.69 27.77 -27.55
CA ASP A 16 -6.26 28.11 -27.49
C ASP A 16 -5.42 27.03 -26.78
N TYR A 17 -6.04 26.32 -25.84
CA TYR A 17 -5.47 25.14 -25.19
C TYR A 17 -5.18 23.97 -26.14
N GLU A 18 -6.11 23.60 -27.02
CA GLU A 18 -5.91 22.54 -28.03
C GLU A 18 -4.84 22.92 -29.04
N LEU A 19 -4.74 24.22 -29.37
CA LEU A 19 -3.72 24.74 -30.27
C LEU A 19 -2.33 24.67 -29.62
N LYS A 20 -2.22 25.11 -28.36
CA LYS A 20 -0.99 25.02 -27.56
C LYS A 20 -0.58 23.57 -27.29
N ARG A 21 -1.55 22.69 -27.05
CA ARG A 21 -1.31 21.25 -26.88
C ARG A 21 -0.75 20.61 -28.15
N LYS A 22 -1.30 20.97 -29.32
CA LYS A 22 -0.77 20.49 -30.61
C LYS A 22 0.65 20.99 -30.87
N LEU A 23 0.92 22.27 -30.62
CA LEU A 23 2.26 22.83 -30.74
C LEU A 23 3.27 22.12 -29.82
N ASN A 24 2.91 21.90 -28.55
CA ASN A 24 3.78 21.17 -27.62
C ASN A 24 3.99 19.70 -28.05
N MET A 25 2.98 19.04 -28.60
CA MET A 25 3.13 17.68 -29.12
C MET A 25 4.06 17.64 -30.34
N GLU A 26 3.95 18.62 -31.23
CA GLU A 26 4.80 18.74 -32.40
C GLU A 26 6.26 19.09 -32.05
N GLU A 27 6.45 20.00 -31.08
CA GLU A 27 7.77 20.35 -30.56
C GLU A 27 8.44 19.15 -29.89
N ASN A 28 7.71 18.40 -29.05
CA ASN A 28 8.22 17.15 -28.45
C ASN A 28 8.56 16.10 -29.50
N GLN A 29 7.76 15.97 -30.57
CA GLN A 29 8.08 15.05 -31.67
C GLN A 29 9.33 15.48 -32.43
N ASN A 30 9.55 16.78 -32.64
CA ASN A 30 10.75 17.29 -33.25
C ASN A 30 11.98 17.13 -32.35
N LEU A 31 11.82 17.30 -31.04
CA LEU A 31 12.87 17.05 -30.05
C LEU A 31 13.29 15.56 -30.07
N LEU A 32 12.32 14.66 -30.11
CA LEU A 32 12.57 13.21 -30.24
C LEU A 32 13.27 12.85 -31.56
N LYS A 33 12.96 13.54 -32.66
CA LYS A 33 13.69 13.40 -33.94
C LYS A 33 15.13 13.90 -33.83
N GLN A 34 15.35 15.08 -33.25
CA GLN A 34 16.69 15.66 -33.07
C GLN A 34 17.58 14.81 -32.17
N LEU A 35 16.99 14.18 -31.15
CA LEU A 35 17.68 13.28 -30.23
C LEU A 35 17.87 11.86 -30.79
N GLY A 36 17.43 11.57 -32.02
CA GLY A 36 17.57 10.26 -32.65
C GLY A 36 16.69 9.15 -32.04
N LEU A 37 15.71 9.49 -31.20
CA LEU A 37 14.83 8.56 -30.48
C LEU A 37 13.58 8.13 -31.27
N ASN A 38 13.45 8.58 -32.52
CA ASN A 38 12.29 8.30 -33.36
C ASN A 38 12.49 7.10 -34.32
N ALA A 39 13.56 6.33 -34.13
CA ALA A 39 13.74 5.06 -34.83
C ALA A 39 13.04 3.93 -34.05
N LYS A 40 12.29 3.09 -34.77
CA LYS A 40 11.87 1.75 -34.30
C LYS A 40 13.09 0.80 -34.25
N GLU A 41 14.17 1.22 -33.60
CA GLU A 41 15.39 0.43 -33.45
C GLU A 41 15.82 0.50 -31.99
N GLY A 42 15.65 -0.63 -31.31
CA GLY A 42 15.90 -0.79 -29.88
C GLY A 42 15.24 -2.06 -29.35
N ILE A 43 15.49 -2.37 -28.07
CA ILE A 43 15.15 -3.63 -27.37
C ILE A 43 13.65 -4.03 -27.47
N ALA A 44 12.78 -3.11 -27.88
CA ALA A 44 11.34 -3.34 -28.06
C ALA A 44 10.89 -3.56 -29.53
N ALA A 45 11.82 -3.64 -30.49
CA ALA A 45 11.51 -3.89 -31.90
C ALA A 45 10.91 -5.29 -32.15
N ASP A 46 11.18 -6.24 -31.26
CA ASP A 46 10.74 -7.63 -31.36
C ASP A 46 9.38 -7.90 -30.70
N ILE A 47 8.69 -6.86 -30.23
CA ILE A 47 7.35 -7.01 -29.63
C ILE A 47 6.33 -7.08 -30.76
N PRO A 48 5.72 -8.26 -31.04
CA PRO A 48 4.70 -8.36 -32.07
C PRO A 48 3.51 -7.47 -31.70
N GLU A 49 2.99 -6.75 -32.69
CA GLU A 49 1.78 -5.95 -32.57
C GLU A 49 0.61 -6.91 -32.28
N VAL A 50 0.26 -7.04 -31.00
CA VAL A 50 -0.87 -7.86 -30.58
C VAL A 50 -2.14 -7.13 -31.01
N GLU A 51 -2.73 -7.60 -32.10
CA GLU A 51 -4.07 -7.18 -32.49
C GLU A 51 -5.02 -7.35 -31.29
N PRO A 52 -5.71 -6.28 -30.87
CA PRO A 52 -6.61 -6.35 -29.73
C PRO A 52 -7.73 -7.35 -30.06
N LEU A 53 -7.67 -8.53 -29.44
CA LEU A 53 -8.70 -9.55 -29.53
C LEU A 53 -10.07 -8.90 -29.26
N ALA A 54 -10.94 -8.97 -30.27
CA ALA A 54 -12.31 -8.48 -30.19
C ALA A 54 -12.98 -9.09 -28.95
N LYS A 55 -13.23 -8.25 -27.94
CA LYS A 55 -13.90 -8.64 -26.70
C LYS A 55 -15.24 -9.28 -27.08
N ARG A 56 -15.38 -10.59 -26.85
CA ARG A 56 -16.67 -11.29 -26.93
C ARG A 56 -17.66 -10.50 -26.08
N LYS A 57 -18.66 -9.91 -26.74
CA LYS A 57 -19.80 -9.31 -26.06
C LYS A 57 -20.49 -10.41 -25.26
N ARG A 58 -20.30 -10.40 -23.93
CA ARG A 58 -21.15 -11.16 -23.03
C ARG A 58 -22.56 -10.58 -23.16
N THR A 59 -23.42 -11.24 -23.92
CA THR A 59 -24.88 -11.05 -23.89
C THR A 59 -25.41 -11.64 -22.59
N GLY A 60 -25.05 -11.00 -21.47
CA GLY A 60 -25.74 -11.16 -20.20
C GLY A 60 -26.70 -10.01 -20.06
N THR A 61 -28.00 -10.28 -20.20
CA THR A 61 -29.08 -9.31 -19.99
C THR A 61 -29.17 -8.96 -18.51
N TYR A 62 -28.22 -8.19 -18.00
CA TYR A 62 -28.38 -7.48 -16.74
C TYR A 62 -29.38 -6.37 -16.99
N LYS A 63 -30.55 -6.43 -16.34
CA LYS A 63 -31.49 -5.32 -16.27
C LYS A 63 -30.73 -4.10 -15.76
N ARG A 64 -30.40 -3.18 -16.67
CA ARG A 64 -29.78 -1.90 -16.32
C ARG A 64 -30.80 -1.11 -15.52
N ALA A 65 -30.45 -0.77 -14.28
CA ALA A 65 -31.13 0.31 -13.57
C ALA A 65 -31.09 1.59 -14.44
N PRO A 66 -32.12 2.46 -14.37
CA PRO A 66 -32.17 3.68 -15.17
C PRO A 66 -30.92 4.52 -14.93
N SER A 67 -30.25 4.90 -16.03
CA SER A 67 -29.04 5.70 -15.99
C SER A 67 -29.34 7.07 -15.38
N ARG A 68 -28.78 7.35 -14.20
CA ARG A 68 -28.69 8.71 -13.69
C ARG A 68 -27.94 9.59 -14.71
N PRO A 69 -28.32 10.86 -14.90
CA PRO A 69 -27.57 11.77 -15.75
C PRO A 69 -26.11 11.82 -15.29
N LYS A 70 -25.18 11.61 -16.22
CA LYS A 70 -23.75 11.71 -15.94
C LYS A 70 -23.46 13.16 -15.56
N ALA A 71 -23.02 13.40 -14.33
CA ALA A 71 -22.49 14.69 -13.92
C ALA A 71 -21.36 15.10 -14.87
N PRO A 72 -21.22 16.39 -15.20
CA PRO A 72 -20.16 16.86 -16.09
C PRO A 72 -18.79 16.47 -15.52
N THR A 73 -17.93 15.95 -16.38
CA THR A 73 -16.55 15.59 -16.05
C THR A 73 -15.81 16.84 -15.58
N ARG A 74 -15.68 17.00 -14.27
CA ARG A 74 -15.00 18.13 -13.64
C ARG A 74 -13.52 18.04 -13.99
N LEU A 75 -13.06 18.88 -14.93
CA LEU A 75 -11.64 19.08 -15.20
C LEU A 75 -10.95 19.50 -13.89
N SER A 76 -9.76 18.96 -13.62
CA SER A 76 -9.05 19.23 -12.37
C SER A 76 -8.73 20.72 -12.23
N ARG A 77 -8.80 21.27 -11.01
CA ARG A 77 -8.47 22.68 -10.74
C ARG A 77 -7.03 23.04 -11.14
N ARG A 78 -6.11 22.07 -11.04
CA ARG A 78 -4.72 22.21 -11.50
C ARG A 78 -4.60 22.51 -12.99
N SER A 79 -5.46 21.94 -13.83
CA SER A 79 -5.48 22.24 -15.27
C SER A 79 -6.04 23.63 -15.60
N ARG A 80 -6.64 24.34 -14.64
CA ARG A 80 -7.19 25.69 -14.82
C ARG A 80 -6.28 26.82 -14.33
N GLY A 81 -5.12 26.51 -13.74
CA GLY A 81 -4.20 27.52 -13.23
C GLY A 81 -4.70 28.26 -11.97
N GLU A 82 -5.74 27.75 -11.31
CA GLU A 82 -6.22 28.29 -10.04
C GLU A 82 -5.20 27.95 -8.93
N SER A 83 -4.62 28.97 -8.29
CA SER A 83 -3.82 28.78 -7.06
C SER A 83 -4.72 28.21 -5.96
N PRO A 84 -4.22 27.32 -5.07
CA PRO A 84 -5.03 26.79 -3.98
C PRO A 84 -5.41 27.95 -3.04
N GLU A 85 -6.66 28.40 -3.11
CA GLU A 85 -7.22 29.21 -2.04
C GLU A 85 -7.33 28.35 -0.77
N GLU A 86 -7.13 29.04 0.35
CA GLU A 86 -6.97 28.52 1.70
C GLU A 86 -8.05 27.51 2.09
N PHE A 87 -7.60 26.40 2.70
CA PHE A 87 -8.36 25.43 3.50
C PHE A 87 -9.86 25.30 3.18
N THR A 88 -10.19 24.60 2.09
CA THR A 88 -11.51 23.96 2.01
C THR A 88 -11.50 22.78 2.98
N GLU A 89 -12.24 22.87 4.07
CA GLU A 89 -12.37 21.77 5.02
C GLU A 89 -12.92 20.53 4.29
N LEU A 90 -12.27 19.38 4.47
CA LEU A 90 -12.71 18.08 3.92
C LEU A 90 -14.15 17.72 4.34
N SER A 91 -14.70 18.43 5.33
CA SER A 91 -16.05 18.31 5.82
C SER A 91 -17.12 18.72 4.79
N GLU A 92 -16.81 19.61 3.85
CA GLU A 92 -17.76 20.14 2.85
C GLU A 92 -17.78 19.35 1.52
N ILE A 93 -16.79 18.47 1.30
CA ILE A 93 -16.59 17.79 0.00
C ILE A 93 -17.21 16.38 0.00
N VAL A 94 -17.33 15.75 1.17
CA VAL A 94 -17.87 14.39 1.31
C VAL A 94 -19.36 14.49 1.65
N ASP A 95 -20.21 14.03 0.74
CA ASP A 95 -21.67 13.90 0.96
C ASP A 95 -21.90 13.05 2.22
N GLU A 96 -22.89 13.41 3.04
CA GLU A 96 -23.20 12.71 4.30
C GLU A 96 -23.49 11.21 4.03
N ASN A 97 -24.06 10.89 2.88
CA ASN A 97 -24.24 9.51 2.41
C ASN A 97 -22.92 8.74 2.19
N ASP A 98 -21.87 9.40 1.72
CA ASP A 98 -20.55 8.77 1.55
C ASP A 98 -19.87 8.53 2.91
N ARG A 99 -20.09 9.40 3.91
CA ARG A 99 -19.64 9.17 5.29
C ARG A 99 -20.31 7.96 5.91
N VAL A 100 -21.63 7.89 5.85
CA VAL A 100 -22.40 6.75 6.38
C VAL A 100 -21.92 5.45 5.74
N ARG A 101 -21.73 5.44 4.41
CA ARG A 101 -21.23 4.26 3.71
C ARG A 101 -19.80 3.88 4.12
N GLN A 102 -18.92 4.85 4.38
CA GLN A 102 -17.57 4.58 4.87
C GLN A 102 -17.59 3.99 6.29
N LEU A 103 -18.48 4.50 7.15
CA LEU A 103 -18.68 3.98 8.51
C LEU A 103 -19.22 2.55 8.48
N GLU A 104 -20.26 2.27 7.68
CA GLU A 104 -20.81 0.90 7.54
C GLU A 104 -19.76 -0.10 7.06
N VAL A 105 -18.93 0.28 6.09
CA VAL A 105 -17.83 -0.57 5.60
C VAL A 105 -16.78 -0.79 6.70
N ALA A 106 -16.47 0.22 7.49
CA ALA A 106 -15.53 0.11 8.60
C ALA A 106 -16.07 -0.78 9.73
N GLU A 107 -17.36 -0.65 10.08
CA GLU A 107 -18.05 -1.49 11.07
C GLU A 107 -18.09 -2.94 10.63
N LYS A 108 -18.50 -3.20 9.38
CA LYS A 108 -18.51 -4.57 8.84
C LYS A 108 -17.13 -5.22 8.87
N ARG A 109 -16.06 -4.46 8.58
CA ARG A 109 -14.68 -4.95 8.71
C ARG A 109 -14.32 -5.29 10.16
N LYS A 110 -14.71 -4.44 11.12
CA LYS A 110 -14.49 -4.71 12.54
C LYS A 110 -15.23 -5.97 12.99
N GLU A 111 -16.47 -6.17 12.55
CA GLU A 111 -17.25 -7.37 12.87
C GLU A 111 -16.59 -8.63 12.30
N GLU A 112 -16.13 -8.58 11.05
CA GLU A 112 -15.40 -9.69 10.41
C GLU A 112 -14.10 -10.00 11.16
N GLU A 113 -13.35 -8.98 11.56
CA GLU A 113 -12.12 -9.14 12.36
C GLU A 113 -12.42 -9.73 13.76
N GLN A 114 -13.46 -9.27 14.45
CA GLN A 114 -13.87 -9.81 15.73
C GLN A 114 -14.32 -11.28 15.63
N LYS A 115 -15.08 -11.62 14.58
CA LYS A 115 -15.46 -13.03 14.31
C LYS A 115 -14.24 -13.90 14.05
N LEU A 116 -13.22 -13.39 13.36
CA LEU A 116 -11.97 -14.12 13.16
C LEU A 116 -11.23 -14.33 14.49
N ILE A 117 -11.19 -13.31 15.35
CA ILE A 117 -10.53 -13.40 16.66
C ILE A 117 -11.22 -14.42 17.57
N LEU A 118 -12.56 -14.43 17.61
CA LEU A 118 -13.33 -15.36 18.43
C LEU A 118 -13.21 -16.83 17.97
N ASN A 119 -12.91 -17.06 16.70
CA ASN A 119 -12.75 -18.40 16.14
C ASN A 119 -11.30 -18.90 16.17
N LEU A 120 -10.38 -18.19 16.84
CA LEU A 120 -9.01 -18.65 16.99
C LEU A 120 -8.91 -19.78 18.04
N PRO A 121 -8.08 -20.82 17.81
CA PRO A 121 -7.82 -21.83 18.81
C PRO A 121 -7.23 -21.23 20.09
N GLU A 122 -7.65 -21.73 21.26
CA GLU A 122 -7.19 -21.24 22.57
C GLU A 122 -5.72 -21.57 22.86
N SER A 123 -5.20 -22.69 22.32
CA SER A 123 -3.81 -23.11 22.46
C SER A 123 -3.13 -23.18 21.10
N ILE A 124 -2.40 -22.12 20.76
CA ILE A 124 -1.55 -22.08 19.56
C ILE A 124 -0.10 -22.07 20.05
N SER A 125 0.71 -23.02 19.57
CA SER A 125 2.13 -23.09 19.86
C SER A 125 2.96 -22.85 18.61
N VAL A 126 4.17 -22.32 18.78
CA VAL A 126 5.18 -22.25 17.71
C VAL A 126 5.89 -23.60 17.56
N PRO A 127 6.38 -23.97 16.36
CA PRO A 127 6.36 -23.19 15.12
C PRO A 127 4.99 -23.16 14.43
N VAL A 128 4.63 -22.00 13.85
CA VAL A 128 3.35 -21.82 13.14
C VAL A 128 3.53 -21.01 11.86
N THR A 129 2.92 -21.45 10.76
CA THR A 129 2.91 -20.71 9.50
C THR A 129 1.61 -19.92 9.34
N LEU A 130 1.73 -18.60 9.26
CA LEU A 130 0.62 -17.69 9.03
C LEU A 130 0.20 -17.76 7.56
N ARG A 131 -0.96 -18.38 7.28
CA ARG A 131 -1.43 -18.56 5.88
C ARG A 131 -1.70 -17.24 5.15
N SER A 132 -2.13 -16.22 5.87
CA SER A 132 -2.46 -14.89 5.36
C SER A 132 -1.25 -14.16 4.75
N ILE A 133 -0.06 -14.35 5.32
CA ILE A 133 1.15 -13.59 4.99
C ILE A 133 2.24 -14.50 4.41
N GLY A 134 2.21 -15.81 4.70
CA GLY A 134 3.26 -16.75 4.34
C GLY A 134 4.54 -16.53 5.16
N THR A 135 4.40 -16.17 6.43
CA THR A 135 5.50 -16.06 7.40
C THR A 135 5.38 -17.20 8.40
N THR A 136 6.48 -17.91 8.65
CA THR A 136 6.56 -18.97 9.66
C THR A 136 7.23 -18.44 10.90
N ILE A 137 6.52 -18.42 12.02
CA ILE A 137 7.04 -18.04 13.33
C ILE A 137 7.66 -19.28 13.96
N TRP A 138 8.91 -19.18 14.41
CA TRP A 138 9.65 -20.26 15.05
C TRP A 138 9.76 -20.09 16.55
N SER A 139 9.93 -18.85 17.01
CA SER A 139 10.04 -18.49 18.42
C SER A 139 9.32 -17.16 18.62
N LEU A 140 8.54 -17.07 19.69
CA LEU A 140 7.93 -15.82 20.10
C LEU A 140 8.92 -14.94 20.87
N GLY A 141 9.81 -15.52 21.67
CA GLY A 141 10.68 -14.75 22.55
C GLY A 141 9.95 -14.30 23.83
N GLU A 142 10.46 -13.26 24.47
CA GLU A 142 10.02 -12.75 25.78
C GLU A 142 9.72 -11.26 25.72
N LEU A 143 8.78 -10.79 26.54
CA LEU A 143 8.39 -9.38 26.57
C LEU A 143 9.32 -8.58 27.48
N ASN A 144 9.67 -7.37 27.05
CA ASN A 144 10.40 -6.44 27.91
C ASN A 144 9.42 -5.78 28.90
N VAL A 145 9.57 -6.12 30.18
CA VAL A 145 8.77 -5.59 31.29
C VAL A 145 9.51 -4.48 32.06
N GLY A 146 10.83 -4.39 31.91
CA GLY A 146 11.67 -3.46 32.67
C GLY A 146 11.83 -2.09 31.99
N LYS A 147 13.00 -1.48 32.22
CA LYS A 147 13.37 -0.19 31.63
C LYS A 147 13.40 -0.27 30.10
N GLY A 148 12.74 0.66 29.42
CA GLY A 148 12.62 0.66 27.96
C GLY A 148 11.48 -0.22 27.42
N ARG A 149 10.58 -0.70 28.29
CA ARG A 149 9.33 -1.35 27.87
C ARG A 149 8.55 -0.46 26.91
N SER A 150 8.43 0.85 27.16
CA SER A 150 7.64 1.77 26.32
C SER A 150 8.12 1.82 24.86
N LYS A 151 9.44 1.78 24.67
CA LYS A 151 10.12 1.76 23.35
C LYS A 151 10.00 0.42 22.63
N SER A 152 9.65 -0.62 23.36
CA SER A 152 9.46 -1.97 22.83
C SER A 152 8.05 -2.16 22.26
N TRP A 153 7.20 -1.13 22.27
CA TRP A 153 5.85 -1.20 21.67
C TRP A 153 5.81 -0.69 20.23
N SER A 154 4.92 -1.28 19.44
CA SER A 154 4.57 -0.81 18.11
C SER A 154 4.04 0.64 18.14
N SER A 155 4.20 1.38 17.05
CA SER A 155 3.75 2.77 17.01
C SER A 155 2.22 2.86 16.88
N ARG A 156 1.64 4.03 17.17
CA ARG A 156 0.18 4.26 17.05
C ARG A 156 -0.38 4.06 15.62
N GLY A 157 0.49 4.11 14.60
CA GLY A 157 0.11 3.90 13.20
C GLY A 157 0.10 2.44 12.75
N CYS A 158 0.50 1.49 13.60
CA CYS A 158 0.44 0.07 13.29
C CYS A 158 -1.01 -0.44 13.30
N LYS A 159 -1.32 -1.47 12.50
CA LYS A 159 -2.66 -2.08 12.46
C LYS A 159 -3.11 -2.54 13.86
N TYR A 160 -2.20 -3.16 14.60
CA TYR A 160 -2.39 -3.58 15.97
C TYR A 160 -1.33 -2.94 16.86
N LYS A 161 -1.74 -2.50 18.05
CA LYS A 161 -0.82 -2.05 19.10
C LYS A 161 -0.36 -3.28 19.87
N HIS A 162 0.94 -3.57 19.86
CA HIS A 162 1.53 -4.76 20.48
C HIS A 162 2.96 -4.49 20.92
N PRO A 163 3.47 -5.18 21.94
CA PRO A 163 4.89 -5.19 22.25
C PRO A 163 5.66 -6.05 21.22
N TYR A 164 6.92 -5.74 21.03
CA TYR A 164 7.87 -6.50 20.23
C TYR A 164 8.66 -7.44 21.14
N PRO A 165 8.41 -8.76 21.10
CA PRO A 165 9.14 -9.68 21.94
C PRO A 165 10.62 -9.79 21.56
N ILE A 166 11.50 -9.85 22.54
CA ILE A 166 12.93 -10.09 22.39
C ILE A 166 13.18 -11.58 22.21
N GLY A 167 13.99 -11.97 21.22
CA GLY A 167 14.19 -13.37 20.86
C GLY A 167 13.13 -13.90 19.88
N TYR A 168 12.23 -13.04 19.41
CA TYR A 168 11.32 -13.37 18.32
C TYR A 168 12.11 -13.85 17.10
N ARG A 169 11.67 -14.95 16.48
CA ARG A 169 12.29 -15.52 15.28
C ARG A 169 11.23 -16.01 14.30
N ALA A 170 11.35 -15.59 13.05
CA ALA A 170 10.45 -16.00 11.98
C ALA A 170 11.20 -16.18 10.65
N THR A 171 10.62 -16.91 9.70
CA THR A 171 11.12 -16.99 8.33
C THR A 171 10.05 -16.61 7.32
N LYS A 172 10.46 -16.03 6.20
CA LYS A 172 9.56 -15.66 5.11
C LYS A 172 10.25 -15.81 3.76
N SER A 173 9.57 -16.48 2.84
CA SER A 173 9.97 -16.51 1.43
C SER A 173 9.44 -15.26 0.72
N HIS A 174 10.33 -14.51 0.07
CA HIS A 174 9.97 -13.33 -0.71
C HIS A 174 10.92 -13.16 -1.90
N PHE A 175 10.37 -12.87 -3.09
CA PHE A 175 11.13 -12.75 -4.35
C PHE A 175 12.10 -13.92 -4.62
N GLY A 176 11.68 -15.15 -4.26
CA GLY A 176 12.49 -16.36 -4.46
C GLY A 176 13.65 -16.52 -3.48
N ASN A 177 13.74 -15.68 -2.44
CA ASN A 177 14.72 -15.80 -1.36
C ASN A 177 14.02 -16.12 -0.04
N ASP A 178 14.68 -16.92 0.79
CA ASP A 178 14.23 -17.22 2.15
C ASP A 178 14.96 -16.33 3.15
N TYR A 179 14.21 -15.47 3.82
CA TYR A 179 14.71 -14.56 4.83
C TYR A 179 14.42 -15.11 6.22
N THR A 180 15.43 -15.06 7.08
CA THR A 180 15.25 -15.26 8.52
C THR A 180 15.17 -13.90 9.19
N MET A 181 14.16 -13.69 10.01
CA MET A 181 13.91 -12.47 10.75
C MET A 181 14.09 -12.73 12.23
N GLY A 182 14.60 -11.73 12.95
CA GLY A 182 14.78 -11.81 14.39
C GLY A 182 14.62 -10.47 15.07
N ILE A 183 14.31 -10.51 16.37
CA ILE A 183 14.32 -9.32 17.23
C ILE A 183 15.28 -9.61 18.39
N SER A 184 16.27 -8.74 18.58
CA SER A 184 17.22 -8.83 19.69
C SER A 184 17.07 -7.64 20.63
N ALA A 185 17.53 -7.81 21.87
CA ALA A 185 17.59 -6.73 22.83
C ALA A 185 18.45 -5.58 22.28
N GLY A 186 17.99 -4.35 22.47
CA GLY A 186 18.85 -3.17 22.33
C GLY A 186 19.77 -3.03 23.55
N ALA A 187 20.62 -2.00 23.55
CA ALA A 187 21.31 -1.62 24.78
C ALA A 187 20.30 -1.23 25.87
N GLU A 188 20.73 -1.20 27.13
CA GLU A 188 19.84 -0.96 28.28
C GLU A 188 18.97 0.31 28.09
N GLY A 189 17.65 0.13 28.15
CA GLY A 189 16.68 1.21 27.94
C GLY A 189 16.52 1.72 26.50
N GLN A 190 17.12 1.05 25.51
CA GLN A 190 16.95 1.36 24.09
C GLN A 190 15.87 0.48 23.43
N ALA A 191 15.45 0.88 22.23
CA ALA A 191 14.48 0.14 21.44
C ALA A 191 15.07 -1.21 20.98
N PRO A 192 14.23 -2.23 20.74
CA PRO A 192 14.66 -3.51 20.19
C PRO A 192 15.30 -3.34 18.80
N VAL A 193 16.25 -4.23 18.50
CA VAL A 193 16.93 -4.27 17.21
C VAL A 193 16.30 -5.36 16.35
N PHE A 194 15.80 -4.96 15.19
CA PHE A 194 15.19 -5.83 14.20
C PHE A 194 16.26 -6.30 13.22
N THR A 195 16.24 -7.57 12.88
CA THR A 195 17.24 -8.19 12.00
C THR A 195 16.57 -8.97 10.88
N VAL A 196 17.09 -8.86 9.68
CA VAL A 196 16.73 -9.68 8.52
C VAL A 196 18.01 -10.31 8.02
N GLN A 197 18.02 -11.61 7.79
CA GLN A 197 19.17 -12.36 7.31
C GLN A 197 18.80 -13.12 6.05
N HIS A 198 19.69 -13.09 5.07
CA HIS A 198 19.65 -13.95 3.90
C HIS A 198 21.06 -14.43 3.59
N LYS A 199 21.27 -15.75 3.60
CA LYS A 199 22.59 -16.38 3.46
C LYS A 199 23.56 -15.84 4.53
N SER A 200 24.65 -15.18 4.12
CA SER A 200 25.66 -14.58 4.99
C SER A 200 25.44 -13.10 5.28
N THR A 201 24.43 -12.46 4.66
CA THR A 201 24.18 -11.02 4.86
C THR A 201 23.09 -10.83 5.91
N ILE A 202 23.37 -9.96 6.87
CA ILE A 202 22.44 -9.54 7.91
C ILE A 202 22.22 -8.03 7.76
N TRP A 203 20.96 -7.62 7.80
CA TRP A 203 20.52 -6.23 7.84
C TRP A 203 19.86 -5.98 9.18
N THR A 204 20.12 -4.81 9.77
CA THR A 204 19.67 -4.47 11.12
C THR A 204 19.02 -3.10 11.13
N GLY A 205 18.06 -2.86 12.03
CA GLY A 205 17.53 -1.52 12.25
C GLY A 205 16.62 -1.43 13.46
N ASN A 206 16.33 -0.20 13.88
CA ASN A 206 15.53 0.07 15.09
C ASN A 206 14.01 0.04 14.84
N THR A 207 13.60 -0.28 13.61
CA THR A 207 12.19 -0.45 13.23
C THR A 207 12.07 -1.72 12.39
N PRO A 208 10.91 -2.39 12.40
CA PRO A 208 10.73 -3.63 11.64
C PRO A 208 10.87 -3.41 10.12
N THR A 209 10.63 -2.20 9.63
CA THR A 209 10.71 -1.88 8.19
C THR A 209 12.14 -1.63 7.73
N ALA A 210 13.00 -1.03 8.56
CA ALA A 210 14.37 -0.67 8.18
C ALA A 210 15.20 -1.82 7.59
N PRO A 211 15.37 -2.99 8.25
CA PRO A 211 16.19 -4.07 7.72
C PRO A 211 15.58 -4.69 6.46
N TRP A 212 14.25 -4.68 6.33
CA TRP A 212 13.56 -5.15 5.12
C TRP A 212 13.77 -4.23 3.93
N THR A 213 13.76 -2.91 4.14
CA THR A 213 14.05 -1.94 3.08
C THR A 213 15.45 -2.19 2.51
N GLU A 214 16.46 -2.36 3.37
CA GLU A 214 17.82 -2.64 2.91
C GLU A 214 17.95 -4.01 2.23
N ALA A 215 17.28 -5.04 2.76
CA ALA A 215 17.24 -6.36 2.15
C ALA A 215 16.62 -6.32 0.74
N CYS A 216 15.55 -5.55 0.56
CA CYS A 216 14.88 -5.39 -0.73
C CYS A 216 15.72 -4.58 -1.72
N ILE A 217 16.38 -3.50 -1.28
CA ILE A 217 17.30 -2.71 -2.11
C ILE A 217 18.45 -3.57 -2.66
N LYS A 218 19.02 -4.47 -1.84
CA LYS A 218 20.09 -5.38 -2.27
C LYS A 218 19.59 -6.58 -3.09
N SER A 219 18.28 -6.77 -3.19
CA SER A 219 17.66 -7.85 -3.97
C SER A 219 17.17 -7.34 -5.33
N LYS A 220 16.54 -8.23 -6.12
CA LYS A 220 15.92 -7.86 -7.41
C LYS A 220 14.66 -6.99 -7.26
N SER A 221 14.27 -6.61 -6.04
CA SER A 221 13.01 -5.90 -5.73
C SER A 221 13.20 -4.47 -5.19
N SER A 222 14.24 -3.76 -5.63
CA SER A 222 14.64 -2.47 -5.07
C SER A 222 13.56 -1.37 -5.11
N SER A 223 12.51 -1.51 -5.93
CA SER A 223 11.42 -0.54 -6.08
C SER A 223 10.14 -0.89 -5.31
N THR A 224 10.07 -2.04 -4.63
CA THR A 224 8.84 -2.46 -3.95
C THR A 224 8.67 -1.79 -2.60
N ARG A 225 7.49 -1.20 -2.35
CA ARG A 225 7.11 -0.72 -1.03
C ARG A 225 6.95 -1.90 -0.08
N VAL A 226 7.74 -1.93 0.99
CA VAL A 226 7.72 -2.97 2.01
C VAL A 226 7.03 -2.50 3.30
N SER A 227 6.38 -3.43 3.99
CA SER A 227 5.85 -3.21 5.34
C SER A 227 6.51 -4.21 6.27
N GLY A 228 7.42 -3.73 7.12
CA GLY A 228 8.11 -4.55 8.11
C GLY A 228 7.15 -5.31 9.02
N PRO A 229 6.18 -4.64 9.69
CA PRO A 229 5.22 -5.31 10.57
C PRO A 229 4.42 -6.41 9.85
N LEU A 230 4.11 -6.22 8.57
CA LEU A 230 3.47 -7.24 7.76
C LEU A 230 4.40 -8.44 7.59
N PHE A 231 5.63 -8.24 7.16
CA PHE A 231 6.55 -9.36 6.87
C PHE A 231 6.98 -10.12 8.11
N TYR A 232 7.14 -9.44 9.24
CA TYR A 232 7.38 -10.10 10.52
C TYR A 232 6.17 -10.91 11.02
N GLY A 233 4.98 -10.71 10.48
CA GLY A 233 3.77 -11.42 10.88
C GLY A 233 2.91 -10.67 11.92
N PHE A 234 3.34 -9.49 12.37
CA PHE A 234 2.63 -8.68 13.35
C PHE A 234 1.34 -8.01 12.82
N SER A 235 1.02 -8.21 11.54
CA SER A 235 -0.27 -7.80 10.96
C SER A 235 -1.32 -8.93 10.93
N ASP A 236 -1.00 -10.08 11.51
CA ASP A 236 -1.90 -11.23 11.62
C ASP A 236 -2.48 -11.38 13.03
N SER A 237 -3.75 -11.76 13.14
CA SER A 237 -4.44 -11.93 14.42
C SER A 237 -3.92 -13.12 15.23
N ILE A 238 -3.43 -14.19 14.58
CA ILE A 238 -2.80 -15.33 15.28
C ILE A 238 -1.56 -14.85 16.02
N THR A 239 -0.72 -14.05 15.36
CA THR A 239 0.48 -13.47 16.00
C THR A 239 0.11 -12.59 17.18
N MET A 240 -0.94 -11.77 17.06
CA MET A 240 -1.39 -10.93 18.18
C MET A 240 -1.84 -11.80 19.36
N LYS A 241 -2.65 -12.82 19.09
CA LYS A 241 -3.12 -13.74 20.14
C LYS A 241 -1.99 -14.48 20.84
N LEU A 242 -0.96 -14.88 20.08
CA LEU A 242 0.25 -15.50 20.62
C LEU A 242 1.03 -14.54 21.54
N ILE A 243 1.16 -13.27 21.16
CA ILE A 243 1.86 -12.26 21.95
C ILE A 243 1.08 -11.89 23.21
N GLU A 244 -0.25 -11.77 23.11
CA GLU A 244 -1.14 -11.52 24.25
C GLU A 244 -1.07 -12.61 25.32
N ASN A 245 -0.78 -13.85 24.91
CA ASN A 245 -0.65 -14.98 25.81
C ASN A 245 0.78 -15.12 26.41
N LEU A 246 1.73 -14.24 26.08
CA LEU A 246 3.05 -14.26 26.68
C LEU A 246 3.03 -13.71 28.12
N ASP A 247 3.89 -14.28 28.96
CA ASP A 247 4.10 -13.79 30.31
C ASP A 247 4.61 -12.34 30.28
N GLY A 248 4.11 -11.53 31.22
CA GLY A 248 4.46 -10.11 31.31
C GLY A 248 3.74 -9.20 30.31
N TYR A 249 2.78 -9.69 29.51
CA TYR A 249 2.04 -8.83 28.57
C TYR A 249 1.36 -7.64 29.26
N ASN A 250 0.65 -7.91 30.36
CA ASN A 250 0.00 -6.87 31.16
C ASN A 250 1.02 -5.88 31.75
N GLU A 251 2.14 -6.38 32.27
CA GLU A 251 3.16 -5.55 32.93
C GLU A 251 3.93 -4.68 31.92
N SER A 252 4.13 -5.19 30.71
CA SER A 252 4.75 -4.44 29.61
C SER A 252 3.88 -3.27 29.14
N SER A 253 2.57 -3.32 29.39
CA SER A 253 1.60 -2.29 28.98
C SER A 253 1.47 -1.12 29.95
N LEU A 254 1.98 -1.28 31.18
CA LEU A 254 1.94 -0.25 32.20
C LEU A 254 2.83 0.94 31.81
N PRO A 255 2.47 2.16 32.24
CA PRO A 255 3.33 3.32 32.07
C PRO A 255 4.69 3.08 32.71
N GLU A 256 5.76 3.59 32.10
CA GLU A 256 7.08 3.59 32.74
C GLU A 256 7.05 4.52 33.95
N GLU A 257 7.62 4.06 35.06
CA GLU A 257 7.89 4.90 36.22
C GLU A 257 9.20 5.64 35.93
N ASP A 258 9.19 6.97 36.06
CA ASP A 258 10.34 7.85 35.82
C ASP A 258 11.39 7.77 36.94
#